data_AF-A0A9D6MX03-F1
#
_entry.id   AF-A0A9D6MX03-F1
#
_cell.length_a   1.000
_cell.length_b   1.000
_cell.length_c   1.000
_cell.angle_alpha   90.00
_cell.angle_beta   90.00
_cell.angle_gamma   90.00
#
_symmetry.space_group_name_H-M   'P 1'
#
loop_
_entity.id
_entity.type
_entity.pdbx_description
1 polymer ?
#
loop_
_entity_poly.entity_id
_entity_poly.type
_entity_poly.pdbx_seq_one_letter_code
_entity_poly.pdbx_strand_id
1 'polypeptide(L)'
;MLENFGNLGNEKEKIKKLIDQFCVEVGGFPSEDDRDSLSVIFADFLTGFNMMADKAPVVTVFGSSRIAPEQADYKTGEELGAGLARLGFSVLTGGGPGLMEAVNKGASVANGRSMGINIEIPDEQRQNTYTSPSITINHFFVRKVLLVKYSTAFIFLPGGFGTLDEFFETVTLIQTGKIPPFPVILIKNSYWRGLMEWVDENLVKNDLISTGDTNYLYFCDTVQEAVDVIKSCVSSGRISLVRKK
;
A
#
# COMPACT_ATOMS: atom_id res chain seq x y z
N MET A 1 0.71 -20.35 18.94
CA MET A 1 0.73 -19.08 18.18
C MET A 1 2.09 -18.36 18.30
N LEU A 2 3.21 -19.10 18.45
CA LEU A 2 4.55 -18.52 18.63
C LEU A 2 5.68 -19.26 17.87
N GLU A 3 5.36 -20.22 16.99
CA GLU A 3 6.39 -21.08 16.37
C GLU A 3 6.81 -20.68 14.95
N ASN A 4 6.16 -19.70 14.30
CA ASN A 4 6.49 -19.27 12.93
C ASN A 4 7.25 -17.94 12.87
N PHE A 5 8.15 -17.67 13.82
CA PHE A 5 9.03 -16.50 13.75
C PHE A 5 10.35 -16.83 13.05
N GLY A 6 10.35 -16.76 11.72
CA GLY A 6 11.59 -16.75 10.93
C GLY A 6 12.46 -15.53 11.26
N ASN A 7 13.60 -15.78 11.89
CA ASN A 7 14.78 -14.90 11.96
C ASN A 7 14.71 -13.56 12.72
N LEU A 8 13.80 -13.40 13.70
CA LEU A 8 13.71 -12.20 14.57
C LEU A 8 13.96 -12.47 16.07
N GLY A 9 14.35 -13.70 16.46
CA GLY A 9 14.37 -14.13 17.87
C GLY A 9 15.14 -13.21 18.82
N ASN A 10 16.36 -12.79 18.45
CA ASN A 10 17.18 -11.90 19.27
C ASN A 10 16.67 -10.45 19.31
N GLU A 11 15.91 -9.99 18.32
CA GLU A 11 15.37 -8.63 18.26
C GLU A 11 14.09 -8.51 19.08
N LYS A 12 13.24 -9.54 19.07
CA LYS A 12 12.00 -9.59 19.86
C LYS A 12 12.26 -9.47 21.36
N GLU A 13 13.27 -10.19 21.86
CA GLU A 13 13.64 -10.14 23.28
C GLU A 13 14.22 -8.77 23.67
N LYS A 14 14.95 -8.10 22.76
CA LYS A 14 15.44 -6.73 22.97
C LYS A 14 14.29 -5.71 22.96
N ILE A 15 13.34 -5.84 22.03
CA ILE A 15 12.14 -5.00 21.96
C ILE A 15 11.31 -5.17 23.22
N LYS A 16 11.09 -6.40 23.68
CA LYS A 16 10.36 -6.69 24.91
C LYS A 16 11.00 -5.99 26.11
N LYS A 17 12.33 -6.12 26.29
CA LYS A 17 13.06 -5.40 27.34
C LYS A 17 12.94 -3.88 27.26
N LEU A 18 12.96 -3.32 26.05
CA LEU A 18 12.85 -1.87 25.84
C LEU A 18 11.43 -1.37 26.16
N ILE A 19 10.42 -2.13 25.76
CA ILE A 19 9.02 -1.90 26.11
C ILE A 19 8.84 -2.00 27.63
N ASP A 20 9.41 -3.00 28.29
CA ASP A 20 9.32 -3.16 29.75
C ASP A 20 9.90 -1.97 30.49
N GLN A 21 11.07 -1.49 30.06
CA GLN A 21 11.71 -0.32 30.64
C GLN A 21 10.81 0.92 30.52
N PHE A 22 10.21 1.15 29.35
CA PHE A 22 9.31 2.28 29.13
C PHE A 22 8.00 2.14 29.92
N CYS A 23 7.47 0.93 30.04
CA CYS A 23 6.18 0.68 30.69
C CYS A 23 6.19 0.89 32.20
N VAL A 24 7.34 0.73 32.86
CA VAL A 24 7.50 1.10 34.28
C VAL A 24 7.23 2.60 34.50
N GLU A 25 7.51 3.45 33.51
CA GLU A 25 7.35 4.91 33.62
C GLU A 25 5.91 5.38 33.37
N VAL A 26 5.08 4.59 32.67
CA VAL A 26 3.71 4.97 32.25
C VAL A 26 2.58 4.17 32.93
N GLY A 27 2.89 3.41 33.98
CA GLY A 27 1.90 2.71 34.81
C GLY A 27 1.68 1.22 34.49
N GLY A 28 2.58 0.60 33.72
CA GLY A 28 2.53 -0.83 33.38
C GLY A 28 1.54 -1.18 32.27
N PHE A 29 1.31 -2.49 32.08
CA PHE A 29 0.32 -3.00 31.13
C PHE A 29 -0.95 -3.46 31.85
N PRO A 30 -2.13 -3.34 31.19
CA PRO A 30 -3.36 -3.93 31.73
C PRO A 30 -3.30 -5.47 31.83
N SER A 31 -2.58 -6.13 30.91
CA SER A 31 -2.38 -7.58 30.89
C SER A 31 -1.05 -7.99 30.21
N GLU A 32 -0.61 -9.24 30.40
CA GLU A 32 0.53 -9.80 29.65
C GLU A 32 0.24 -9.94 28.15
N ASP A 33 -1.02 -10.20 27.77
CA ASP A 33 -1.45 -10.31 26.37
C ASP A 33 -1.34 -8.95 25.66
N ASP A 34 -1.69 -7.85 26.32
CA ASP A 34 -1.55 -6.49 25.78
C ASP A 34 -0.08 -6.14 25.55
N ARG A 35 0.80 -6.55 26.47
CA ARG A 35 2.26 -6.36 26.35
C ARG A 35 2.84 -7.12 25.16
N ASP A 36 2.46 -8.39 25.04
CA ASP A 36 2.95 -9.23 23.95
C ASP A 36 2.40 -8.73 22.60
N SER A 37 1.14 -8.30 22.56
CA SER A 37 0.54 -7.65 21.38
C SER A 37 1.30 -6.38 20.98
N LEU A 38 1.57 -5.47 21.92
CA LEU A 38 2.34 -4.25 21.64
C LEU A 38 3.75 -4.57 21.14
N SER A 39 4.38 -5.60 21.68
CA SER A 39 5.72 -6.03 21.26
C SER A 39 5.74 -6.48 19.80
N VAL A 40 4.71 -7.22 19.37
CA VAL A 40 4.58 -7.65 17.96
C VAL A 40 4.24 -6.47 17.06
N ILE A 41 3.33 -5.58 17.48
CA ILE A 41 2.99 -4.35 16.73
C ILE A 41 4.24 -3.49 16.50
N PHE A 42 5.07 -3.32 17.53
CA PHE A 42 6.31 -2.57 17.42
C PHE A 42 7.31 -3.25 16.47
N ALA A 43 7.44 -4.58 16.56
CA ALA A 43 8.31 -5.34 15.65
C ALA A 43 7.84 -5.27 14.19
N ASP A 44 6.53 -5.33 13.94
CA ASP A 44 5.92 -5.17 12.62
C ASP A 44 6.26 -3.79 12.03
N PHE A 45 6.13 -2.72 12.83
CA PHE A 45 6.52 -1.37 12.40
C PHE A 45 8.02 -1.25 12.11
N LEU A 46 8.87 -1.76 13.00
CA LEU A 46 10.33 -1.71 12.83
C LEU A 46 10.75 -2.44 11.55
N THR A 47 10.21 -3.63 11.32
CA THR A 47 10.45 -4.44 10.11
C THR A 47 10.03 -3.67 8.86
N GLY A 48 8.82 -3.10 8.86
CA GLY A 48 8.32 -2.30 7.74
C GLY A 48 9.12 -1.02 7.49
N PHE A 49 9.55 -0.31 8.53
CA PHE A 49 10.33 0.91 8.37
C PHE A 49 11.73 0.63 7.81
N ASN A 50 12.36 -0.46 8.25
CA ASN A 50 13.66 -0.90 7.71
C ASN A 50 13.56 -1.31 6.23
N MET A 51 12.49 -1.99 5.84
CA MET A 51 12.22 -2.34 4.44
C MET A 51 12.14 -1.09 3.54
N MET A 52 11.65 0.02 4.07
CA MET A 52 11.39 1.27 3.35
C MET A 52 12.51 2.32 3.52
N ALA A 53 13.71 1.89 3.93
CA ALA A 53 14.87 2.77 4.14
C ALA A 53 15.44 3.41 2.87
N ASP A 54 15.04 2.92 1.69
CA ASP A 54 15.45 3.47 0.40
C ASP A 54 14.79 4.84 0.12
N LYS A 55 15.47 5.64 -0.70
CA LYS A 55 15.10 7.02 -1.03
C LYS A 55 14.33 7.15 -2.34
N ALA A 56 14.22 6.07 -3.12
CA ALA A 56 13.40 6.08 -4.32
C ALA A 56 11.93 6.38 -3.96
N PRO A 57 11.23 7.19 -4.78
CA PRO A 57 9.81 7.45 -4.58
C PRO A 57 9.02 6.15 -4.78
N VAL A 58 7.97 5.98 -3.98
CA VAL A 58 7.19 4.74 -3.97
C VAL A 58 5.81 5.00 -4.58
N VAL A 59 5.38 4.09 -5.44
CA VAL A 59 3.99 4.01 -5.91
C VAL A 59 3.37 2.75 -5.35
N THR A 60 2.31 2.90 -4.55
CA THR A 60 1.55 1.75 -4.07
C THR A 60 0.44 1.42 -5.05
N VAL A 61 0.36 0.15 -5.42
CA VAL A 61 -0.65 -0.35 -6.35
C VAL A 61 -1.52 -1.41 -5.65
N PHE A 62 -2.83 -1.21 -5.76
CA PHE A 62 -3.86 -2.09 -5.23
C PHE A 62 -4.68 -2.71 -6.35
N GLY A 63 -5.21 -3.90 -6.11
CA GLY A 63 -6.07 -4.59 -7.06
C GLY A 63 -6.51 -5.95 -6.55
N SER A 64 -7.38 -6.61 -7.30
CA SER A 64 -7.93 -7.91 -6.95
C SER A 64 -6.87 -9.00 -6.83
N SER A 65 -6.95 -9.81 -5.78
CA SER A 65 -6.14 -11.02 -5.60
C SER A 65 -6.60 -12.22 -6.43
N ARG A 66 -7.69 -12.08 -7.19
CA ARG A 66 -8.40 -13.19 -7.85
C ARG A 66 -8.25 -13.21 -9.37
N ILE A 67 -7.60 -12.20 -9.97
CA ILE A 67 -7.40 -12.14 -11.42
C ILE A 67 -6.31 -13.12 -11.83
N ALA A 68 -6.60 -14.00 -12.77
CA ALA A 68 -5.66 -15.01 -13.25
C ALA A 68 -4.71 -14.45 -14.33
N PRO A 69 -3.50 -15.02 -14.51
CA PRO A 69 -2.51 -14.57 -15.50
C PRO A 69 -3.02 -14.48 -16.95
N GLU A 70 -4.02 -15.27 -17.31
CA GLU A 70 -4.58 -15.34 -18.67
C GLU A 70 -5.57 -14.19 -18.94
N GLN A 71 -6.03 -13.49 -17.90
CA GLN A 71 -7.00 -12.41 -18.04
C GLN A 71 -6.31 -11.10 -18.45
N ALA A 72 -6.99 -10.31 -19.29
CA ALA A 72 -6.44 -9.06 -19.81
C ALA A 72 -6.01 -8.07 -18.72
N ASP A 73 -6.74 -8.00 -17.60
CA ASP A 73 -6.41 -7.12 -16.48
C ASP A 73 -5.07 -7.49 -15.82
N TYR A 74 -4.66 -8.77 -15.85
CA TYR A 74 -3.33 -9.17 -15.35
C TYR A 74 -2.22 -8.57 -16.21
N LYS A 75 -2.36 -8.64 -17.54
CA LYS A 75 -1.40 -8.01 -18.46
C LYS A 75 -1.33 -6.49 -18.26
N THR A 76 -2.46 -5.82 -18.02
CA THR A 76 -2.49 -4.41 -17.62
C THR A 76 -1.65 -4.15 -16.36
N GLY A 77 -1.73 -5.03 -15.36
CA GLY A 77 -0.89 -4.98 -14.17
C GLY A 77 0.60 -5.11 -14.47
N GLU A 78 1.00 -6.06 -15.32
CA GLU A 78 2.40 -6.23 -15.75
C GLU A 78 2.94 -5.00 -16.49
N GLU A 79 2.16 -4.48 -17.45
CA GLU A 79 2.52 -3.27 -18.20
C GLU A 79 2.67 -2.07 -17.27
N LEU A 80 1.77 -1.92 -16.30
CA LEU A 80 1.82 -0.88 -15.29
C LEU A 80 3.08 -0.97 -14.44
N GLY A 81 3.35 -2.13 -13.84
CA GLY A 81 4.54 -2.35 -13.02
C GLY A 81 5.83 -2.01 -13.77
N ALA A 82 5.93 -2.46 -15.02
CA ALA A 82 7.08 -2.16 -15.88
C ALA A 82 7.18 -0.66 -16.23
N GLY A 83 6.04 0.00 -16.47
CA GLY A 83 5.97 1.44 -16.72
C GLY A 83 6.49 2.25 -15.54
N LEU A 84 6.02 1.94 -14.32
CA LEU A 84 6.44 2.61 -13.08
C LEU A 84 7.93 2.41 -12.79
N ALA A 85 8.43 1.18 -12.94
CA ALA A 85 9.84 0.87 -12.76
C ALA A 85 10.74 1.67 -13.73
N ARG A 86 10.35 1.77 -15.00
CA ARG A 86 11.09 2.55 -16.02
C ARG A 86 11.13 4.06 -15.72
N LEU A 87 10.17 4.57 -14.94
CA LEU A 87 10.17 5.96 -14.46
C LEU A 87 11.03 6.17 -13.21
N GLY A 88 11.64 5.12 -12.66
CA GLY A 88 12.47 5.19 -11.46
C GLY A 88 11.72 5.10 -10.14
N PHE A 89 10.45 4.69 -10.15
CA PHE A 89 9.69 4.44 -8.93
C PHE A 89 9.95 3.03 -8.40
N SER A 90 9.99 2.93 -7.07
CA SER A 90 9.80 1.64 -6.40
C SER A 90 8.31 1.30 -6.39
N VAL A 91 7.98 0.07 -6.73
CA VAL A 91 6.60 -0.41 -6.79
C VAL A 91 6.29 -1.18 -5.52
N LEU A 92 5.24 -0.80 -4.81
CA LEU A 92 4.79 -1.44 -3.59
C LEU A 92 3.40 -2.03 -3.78
N THR A 93 3.19 -3.26 -3.32
CA THR A 93 1.86 -3.90 -3.30
C THR A 93 1.65 -4.63 -1.97
N GLY A 94 0.47 -5.23 -1.82
CA GLY A 94 0.19 -6.15 -0.73
C GLY A 94 0.90 -7.51 -0.82
N GLY A 95 1.70 -7.80 -1.86
CA GLY A 95 2.51 -9.02 -1.98
C GLY A 95 1.76 -10.31 -2.31
N GLY A 96 0.43 -10.27 -2.38
CA GLY A 96 -0.41 -11.43 -2.70
C GLY A 96 -0.48 -11.76 -4.21
N PRO A 97 -1.34 -12.72 -4.59
CA PRO A 97 -1.54 -13.13 -5.98
C PRO A 97 -2.38 -12.12 -6.77
N GLY A 98 -2.68 -12.45 -8.02
CA GLY A 98 -3.55 -11.66 -8.88
C GLY A 98 -2.91 -10.37 -9.37
N LEU A 99 -3.63 -9.25 -9.29
CA LEU A 99 -3.14 -7.97 -9.81
C LEU A 99 -1.96 -7.42 -9.01
N MET A 100 -1.83 -7.78 -7.72
CA MET A 100 -0.65 -7.46 -6.94
C MET A 100 0.60 -8.15 -7.53
N GLU A 101 0.51 -9.45 -7.78
CA GLU A 101 1.57 -10.22 -8.43
C GLU A 101 1.89 -9.68 -9.83
N ALA A 102 0.88 -9.41 -10.65
CA ALA A 102 1.07 -8.89 -12.01
C ALA A 102 1.92 -7.60 -12.00
N VAL A 103 1.58 -6.68 -11.11
CA VAL A 103 2.30 -5.41 -10.96
C VAL A 103 3.72 -5.63 -10.44
N ASN A 104 3.91 -6.49 -9.44
CA ASN A 104 5.24 -6.83 -8.95
C ASN A 104 6.10 -7.50 -10.02
N LYS A 105 5.52 -8.40 -10.82
CA LYS A 105 6.16 -9.08 -11.93
C LYS A 105 6.63 -8.08 -12.98
N GLY A 106 5.75 -7.18 -13.41
CA GLY A 106 6.08 -6.12 -14.35
C GLY A 106 7.26 -5.26 -13.88
N ALA A 107 7.23 -4.84 -12.62
CA ALA A 107 8.29 -4.02 -12.04
C ALA A 107 9.62 -4.78 -11.94
N SER A 108 9.58 -6.02 -11.46
CA SER A 108 10.75 -6.89 -11.29
C SER A 108 11.42 -7.22 -12.61
N VAL A 109 10.66 -7.61 -13.64
CA VAL A 109 11.17 -7.91 -14.99
C VAL A 109 11.79 -6.66 -15.65
N ALA A 110 11.30 -5.47 -15.31
CA ALA A 110 11.87 -4.19 -15.75
C ALA A 110 13.10 -3.74 -14.93
N ASN A 111 13.65 -4.61 -14.06
CA ASN A 111 14.75 -4.31 -13.13
C ASN A 111 14.44 -3.18 -12.14
N GLY A 112 13.15 -2.95 -11.84
CA GLY A 112 12.71 -2.03 -10.81
C GLY A 112 12.68 -2.67 -9.43
N ARG A 113 12.74 -1.83 -8.39
CA ARG A 113 12.53 -2.28 -7.02
C ARG A 113 11.05 -2.62 -6.82
N SER A 114 10.76 -3.89 -6.60
CA SER A 114 9.40 -4.43 -6.45
C SER A 114 9.22 -4.95 -5.02
N MET A 115 8.27 -4.39 -4.28
CA MET A 115 8.12 -4.58 -2.85
C MET A 115 6.75 -5.19 -2.51
N GLY A 116 6.72 -6.03 -1.48
CA GLY A 116 5.48 -6.66 -0.99
C GLY A 116 5.36 -6.58 0.53
N ILE A 117 4.19 -6.14 1.02
CA ILE A 117 3.83 -6.22 2.43
C ILE A 117 2.66 -7.19 2.57
N ASN A 118 2.97 -8.43 2.93
CA ASN A 118 2.01 -9.50 3.15
C ASN A 118 1.34 -9.37 4.53
N ILE A 119 0.22 -10.06 4.70
CA ILE A 119 -0.50 -10.15 5.97
C ILE A 119 -0.65 -11.62 6.36
N GLU A 120 -0.41 -11.93 7.62
CA GLU A 120 -0.72 -13.25 8.18
C GLU A 120 -2.24 -13.41 8.29
N ILE A 121 -2.80 -14.43 7.63
CA ILE A 121 -4.24 -14.76 7.68
C ILE A 121 -4.41 -16.28 7.78
N PRO A 122 -5.53 -16.79 8.35
CA PRO A 122 -5.72 -18.22 8.58
C PRO A 122 -5.63 -19.10 7.34
N ASP A 123 -6.13 -18.60 6.20
CA ASP A 123 -5.97 -19.22 4.89
C ASP A 123 -4.79 -18.54 4.18
N GLU A 124 -3.67 -19.24 4.07
CA GLU A 124 -2.41 -18.67 3.60
C GLU A 124 -2.58 -17.97 2.23
N GLN A 125 -2.40 -16.64 2.21
CA GLN A 125 -2.25 -15.91 0.97
C GLN A 125 -0.89 -16.28 0.37
N ARG A 126 -0.89 -16.95 -0.77
CA ARG A 126 0.34 -17.25 -1.51
C ARG A 126 1.10 -15.95 -1.77
N GLN A 127 2.26 -15.81 -1.15
CA GLN A 127 3.18 -14.72 -1.45
C GLN A 127 3.67 -14.83 -2.88
N ASN A 128 3.70 -13.71 -3.60
CA ASN A 128 4.19 -13.70 -4.96
C ASN A 128 5.73 -13.63 -5.02
N THR A 129 6.31 -14.31 -6.01
CA THR A 129 7.77 -14.49 -6.12
C THR A 129 8.50 -13.30 -6.74
N TYR A 130 7.80 -12.23 -7.08
CA TYR A 130 8.36 -11.05 -7.76
C TYR A 130 8.62 -9.89 -6.81
N THR A 131 8.58 -10.14 -5.50
CA THR A 131 8.81 -9.14 -4.45
C THR A 131 10.19 -9.31 -3.83
N SER A 132 10.97 -8.23 -3.82
CA SER A 132 12.26 -8.12 -3.14
C SER A 132 12.55 -6.64 -2.83
N PRO A 133 12.46 -6.20 -1.56
CA PRO A 133 12.11 -6.99 -0.36
C PRO A 133 10.62 -7.38 -0.25
N SER A 134 10.35 -8.45 0.49
CA SER A 134 9.01 -8.93 0.86
C SER A 134 8.98 -9.21 2.36
N ILE A 135 7.97 -8.68 3.07
CA ILE A 135 7.79 -8.89 4.51
C ILE A 135 6.38 -9.40 4.79
N THR A 136 6.20 -10.08 5.92
CA THR A 136 4.89 -10.47 6.44
C THR A 136 4.65 -9.76 7.75
N ILE A 137 3.47 -9.15 7.87
CA ILE A 137 3.03 -8.40 9.05
C ILE A 137 1.87 -9.16 9.68
N ASN A 138 1.69 -9.03 11.00
CA ASN A 138 0.64 -9.73 11.73
C ASN A 138 -0.66 -8.91 11.82
N HIS A 139 -0.53 -7.58 11.78
CA HIS A 139 -1.63 -6.66 12.04
C HIS A 139 -2.02 -5.84 10.80
N PHE A 140 -3.30 -5.88 10.42
CA PHE A 140 -3.83 -5.14 9.27
C PHE A 140 -3.56 -3.64 9.35
N PHE A 141 -3.75 -3.02 10.52
CA PHE A 141 -3.54 -1.59 10.67
C PHE A 141 -2.06 -1.18 10.50
N VAL A 142 -1.11 -2.05 10.88
CA VAL A 142 0.32 -1.79 10.62
C VAL A 142 0.59 -1.85 9.13
N ARG A 143 0.07 -2.88 8.46
CA ARG A 143 0.20 -3.05 7.00
C ARG A 143 -0.35 -1.83 6.24
N LYS A 144 -1.54 -1.36 6.60
CA LYS A 144 -2.18 -0.15 6.06
C LYS A 144 -1.28 1.09 6.17
N VAL A 145 -0.75 1.34 7.37
CA VAL A 145 0.20 2.44 7.59
C VAL A 145 1.44 2.31 6.69
N LEU A 146 2.00 1.11 6.56
CA LEU A 146 3.20 0.89 5.75
C LEU A 146 2.95 1.06 4.24
N LEU A 147 1.76 0.71 3.75
CA LEU A 147 1.34 0.87 2.35
C LEU A 147 1.12 2.33 1.95
N VAL A 148 0.87 3.21 2.93
CA VAL A 148 0.57 4.64 2.70
C VAL A 148 1.75 5.56 3.03
N LYS A 149 2.43 5.36 4.17
CA LYS A 149 3.39 6.32 4.76
C LYS A 149 4.51 6.77 3.81
N TYR A 150 4.93 5.89 2.91
CA TYR A 150 6.09 6.09 2.03
C TYR A 150 5.72 6.44 0.59
N SER A 151 4.43 6.40 0.28
CA SER A 151 3.91 6.45 -1.08
C SER A 151 3.71 7.89 -1.53
N THR A 152 4.08 8.15 -2.78
CA THR A 152 3.94 9.47 -3.43
C THR A 152 2.88 9.47 -4.53
N ALA A 153 2.30 8.31 -4.81
CA ALA A 153 1.12 8.13 -5.66
C ALA A 153 0.46 6.79 -5.32
N PHE A 154 -0.83 6.69 -5.60
CA PHE A 154 -1.61 5.47 -5.41
C PHE A 154 -2.29 5.10 -6.72
N ILE A 155 -2.28 3.81 -7.07
CA ILE A 155 -2.99 3.31 -8.24
C ILE A 155 -3.89 2.16 -7.84
N PHE A 156 -5.16 2.24 -8.23
CA PHE A 156 -6.16 1.22 -7.97
C PHE A 156 -6.60 0.60 -9.30
N LEU A 157 -6.22 -0.66 -9.47
CA LEU A 157 -6.78 -1.56 -10.48
C LEU A 157 -8.11 -2.15 -9.97
N PRO A 158 -8.93 -2.77 -10.84
CA PRO A 158 -10.17 -3.42 -10.43
C PRO A 158 -10.00 -4.41 -9.27
N GLY A 159 -10.90 -4.34 -8.30
CA GLY A 159 -10.70 -4.94 -6.98
C GLY A 159 -11.94 -5.53 -6.33
N GLY A 160 -11.76 -6.01 -5.10
CA GLY A 160 -12.86 -6.39 -4.20
C GLY A 160 -12.82 -5.53 -2.93
N PHE A 161 -13.35 -6.06 -1.82
CA PHE A 161 -13.40 -5.32 -0.55
C PHE A 161 -12.04 -4.85 -0.05
N GLY A 162 -10.98 -5.65 -0.17
CA GLY A 162 -9.65 -5.21 0.24
C GLY A 162 -9.15 -4.02 -0.57
N THR A 163 -9.47 -3.94 -1.85
CA THR A 163 -9.11 -2.78 -2.69
C THR A 163 -9.95 -1.55 -2.34
N LEU A 164 -11.25 -1.74 -2.06
CA LEU A 164 -12.14 -0.65 -1.66
C LEU A 164 -11.81 -0.10 -0.26
N ASP A 165 -11.41 -0.97 0.66
CA ASP A 165 -10.93 -0.60 1.99
C ASP A 165 -9.73 0.35 1.90
N GLU A 166 -8.71 -0.02 1.12
CA GLU A 166 -7.52 0.81 0.89
C GLU A 166 -7.83 2.09 0.10
N PHE A 167 -8.79 2.03 -0.83
CA PHE A 167 -9.26 3.21 -1.56
C PHE A 167 -9.89 4.23 -0.63
N PHE A 168 -10.89 3.82 0.16
CA PHE A 168 -11.58 4.71 1.08
C PHE A 168 -10.65 5.22 2.19
N GLU A 169 -9.74 4.39 2.70
CA GLU A 169 -8.74 4.86 3.66
C GLU A 169 -7.83 5.93 3.04
N THR A 170 -7.34 5.71 1.82
CA THR A 170 -6.46 6.68 1.12
C THR A 170 -7.15 8.02 0.92
N VAL A 171 -8.39 8.03 0.40
CA VAL A 171 -9.11 9.29 0.17
C VAL A 171 -9.46 10.00 1.49
N THR A 172 -9.82 9.26 2.55
CA THR A 172 -10.05 9.84 3.88
C THR A 172 -8.77 10.44 4.47
N LEU A 173 -7.61 9.79 4.32
CA LEU A 173 -6.33 10.33 4.80
C LEU A 173 -5.93 11.61 4.06
N ILE A 174 -6.21 11.71 2.76
CA ILE A 174 -6.00 12.93 1.97
C ILE A 174 -6.99 14.02 2.41
N GLN A 175 -8.28 13.70 2.47
CA GLN A 175 -9.35 14.61 2.86
C GLN A 175 -9.09 15.25 4.24
N THR A 176 -8.60 14.45 5.19
CA THR A 176 -8.32 14.91 6.56
C THR A 176 -6.92 15.53 6.73
N GLY A 177 -6.15 15.67 5.65
CA GLY A 177 -4.80 16.24 5.65
C GLY A 177 -3.76 15.40 6.41
N LYS A 178 -4.04 14.12 6.67
CA LYS A 178 -3.08 13.20 7.31
C LYS A 178 -1.95 12.79 6.37
N ILE A 179 -2.22 12.82 5.07
CA ILE A 179 -1.19 12.70 4.01
C ILE A 179 -1.37 13.81 2.97
N PRO A 180 -0.31 14.19 2.23
CA PRO A 180 -0.42 15.13 1.12
C PRO A 180 -1.39 14.65 0.03
N PRO A 181 -1.97 15.57 -0.79
CA PRO A 181 -2.89 15.24 -1.87
C PRO A 181 -2.14 14.70 -3.11
N PHE A 182 -1.47 13.57 -2.90
CA PHE A 182 -0.84 12.77 -3.95
C PHE A 182 -1.89 12.26 -4.96
N PRO A 183 -1.51 12.04 -6.22
CA PRO A 183 -2.44 11.54 -7.21
C PRO A 183 -2.91 10.13 -6.84
N VAL A 184 -4.23 9.94 -6.92
CA VAL A 184 -4.91 8.65 -6.77
C VAL A 184 -5.48 8.28 -8.13
N ILE A 185 -4.90 7.27 -8.77
CA ILE A 185 -5.23 6.88 -10.14
C ILE A 185 -6.11 5.64 -10.13
N LEU A 186 -7.27 5.73 -10.77
CA LEU A 186 -8.26 4.67 -10.90
C LEU A 186 -8.21 4.15 -12.34
N ILE A 187 -7.76 2.91 -12.52
CA ILE A 187 -7.63 2.31 -13.84
C ILE A 187 -8.88 1.48 -14.16
N LYS A 188 -9.34 1.55 -15.42
CA LYS A 188 -10.55 0.93 -15.98
C LYS A 188 -11.80 1.70 -15.56
N ASN A 189 -12.06 2.80 -16.25
CA ASN A 189 -13.13 3.75 -15.89
C ASN A 189 -14.51 3.09 -15.81
N SER A 190 -14.77 2.09 -16.67
CA SER A 190 -16.01 1.31 -16.64
C SER A 190 -16.24 0.56 -15.33
N TYR A 191 -15.18 0.15 -14.62
CA TYR A 191 -15.29 -0.51 -13.32
C TYR A 191 -15.60 0.49 -12.20
N TRP A 192 -14.92 1.64 -12.19
CA TRP A 192 -15.06 2.65 -11.11
C TRP A 192 -16.29 3.55 -11.24
N ARG A 193 -16.85 3.68 -12.45
CA ARG A 193 -17.94 4.61 -12.78
C ARG A 193 -19.11 4.52 -11.79
N GLY A 194 -19.67 3.32 -11.58
CA GLY A 194 -20.84 3.16 -10.72
C GLY A 194 -20.58 3.55 -9.26
N LEU A 195 -19.37 3.32 -8.75
CA LEU A 195 -18.99 3.75 -7.40
C LEU A 195 -18.94 5.28 -7.31
N MET A 196 -18.36 5.93 -8.31
CA MET A 196 -18.19 7.38 -8.31
C MET A 196 -19.50 8.12 -8.57
N GLU A 197 -20.37 7.58 -9.43
CA GLU A 197 -21.75 8.05 -9.58
C GLU A 197 -22.48 7.98 -8.22
N TRP A 198 -22.34 6.87 -7.48
CA TRP A 198 -22.91 6.77 -6.13
C TRP A 198 -22.32 7.80 -5.15
N VAL A 199 -20.99 8.02 -5.17
CA VAL A 199 -20.33 9.04 -4.35
C VAL A 199 -20.87 10.43 -4.65
N ASP A 200 -20.99 10.79 -5.93
CA ASP A 200 -21.52 12.10 -6.34
C ASP A 200 -22.99 12.25 -5.94
N GLU A 201 -23.80 11.23 -6.17
CA GLU A 201 -25.24 11.27 -5.92
C GLU A 201 -25.61 11.23 -4.44
N ASN A 202 -24.84 10.52 -3.62
CA ASN A 202 -25.20 10.27 -2.22
C ASN A 202 -24.31 11.01 -1.22
N LEU A 203 -23.04 11.22 -1.53
CA LEU A 203 -22.13 11.90 -0.61
C LEU A 203 -22.01 13.39 -0.95
N VAL A 204 -21.74 13.73 -2.21
CA VAL A 204 -21.55 15.13 -2.61
C VAL A 204 -22.88 15.89 -2.58
N LYS A 205 -23.93 15.38 -3.24
CA LYS A 205 -25.24 16.07 -3.27
C LYS A 205 -25.92 16.23 -1.92
N ASN A 206 -25.57 15.41 -0.93
CA ASN A 206 -26.11 15.50 0.43
C ASN A 206 -25.13 16.16 1.42
N ASP A 207 -24.10 16.85 0.92
CA ASP A 207 -23.10 17.59 1.71
C ASP A 207 -22.38 16.72 2.77
N LEU A 208 -22.22 15.42 2.51
CA LEU A 208 -21.46 14.51 3.37
C LEU A 208 -19.95 14.57 3.10
N ILE A 209 -19.57 15.05 1.91
CA ILE A 209 -18.21 15.42 1.51
C ILE A 209 -18.26 16.69 0.65
N SER A 210 -17.15 17.40 0.53
CA SER A 210 -17.04 18.61 -0.30
C SER A 210 -16.89 18.26 -1.79
N THR A 211 -17.35 19.14 -2.68
CA THR A 211 -17.18 19.00 -4.14
C THR A 211 -15.70 18.90 -4.57
N GLY A 212 -14.78 19.45 -3.77
CA GLY A 212 -13.34 19.37 -4.03
C GLY A 212 -12.66 18.11 -3.50
N ASP A 213 -13.35 17.27 -2.72
CA ASP A 213 -12.76 16.10 -2.05
C ASP A 213 -12.41 14.97 -3.02
N THR A 214 -12.70 15.12 -4.32
CA THR A 214 -12.36 14.16 -5.38
C THR A 214 -11.37 14.72 -6.40
N ASN A 215 -10.87 15.96 -6.24
CA ASN A 215 -10.00 16.64 -7.22
C ASN A 215 -8.62 15.99 -7.44
N TYR A 216 -8.23 15.07 -6.55
CA TYR A 216 -6.97 14.32 -6.64
C TYR A 216 -7.16 12.91 -7.24
N LEU A 217 -8.39 12.56 -7.62
CA LEU A 217 -8.70 11.33 -8.35
C LEU A 217 -8.46 11.52 -9.85
N TYR A 218 -7.79 10.55 -10.47
CA TYR A 218 -7.50 10.51 -11.89
C TYR A 218 -8.06 9.23 -12.48
N PHE A 219 -8.87 9.35 -13.52
CA PHE A 219 -9.54 8.23 -14.19
C PHE A 219 -8.79 7.91 -15.47
N CYS A 220 -8.30 6.67 -15.60
CA CYS A 220 -7.51 6.22 -16.74
C CYS A 220 -8.05 4.90 -17.29
N ASP A 221 -8.11 4.76 -18.61
CA ASP A 221 -8.43 3.50 -19.27
C ASP A 221 -7.18 2.74 -19.74
N THR A 222 -6.03 3.42 -19.81
CA THR A 222 -4.76 2.79 -20.22
C THR A 222 -3.63 2.99 -19.21
N VAL A 223 -2.67 2.08 -19.23
CA VAL A 223 -1.41 2.21 -18.47
C VAL A 223 -0.65 3.48 -18.87
N GLN A 224 -0.70 3.83 -20.15
CA GLN A 224 -0.01 5.01 -20.67
C GLN A 224 -0.56 6.31 -20.05
N GLU A 225 -1.89 6.43 -19.98
CA GLU A 225 -2.54 7.57 -19.30
C GLU A 225 -2.12 7.67 -17.82
N ALA A 226 -2.13 6.56 -17.09
CA ALA A 226 -1.71 6.52 -15.69
C ALA A 226 -0.25 6.98 -15.52
N VAL A 227 0.64 6.50 -16.39
CA VAL A 227 2.05 6.91 -16.44
C VAL A 227 2.20 8.40 -16.73
N ASP A 228 1.41 8.94 -17.65
CA ASP A 228 1.50 10.34 -18.03
C ASP A 228 0.95 11.28 -16.95
N VAL A 229 -0.07 10.86 -16.19
CA VAL A 229 -0.50 11.53 -14.95
C VAL A 229 0.66 11.63 -13.97
N ILE A 230 1.38 10.54 -13.72
CA ILE A 230 2.53 10.53 -12.80
C ILE A 230 3.62 11.48 -13.30
N LYS A 231 4.00 11.42 -14.59
CA LYS A 231 5.01 12.33 -15.17
C LYS A 231 4.59 13.80 -15.04
N SER A 232 3.31 14.11 -15.25
CA SER A 232 2.77 15.46 -15.08
C SER A 232 2.86 15.93 -13.63
N CYS A 233 2.51 15.07 -12.67
CA CYS A 233 2.65 15.36 -11.24
C CYS A 233 4.12 15.54 -10.80
N VAL A 234 5.05 14.78 -11.37
CA VAL A 234 6.50 14.99 -11.16
C VAL A 234 6.94 16.34 -11.73
N SER A 235 6.55 16.65 -12.97
CA SER A 235 6.98 17.87 -13.67
C SER A 235 6.44 19.14 -13.01
N SER A 236 5.24 19.07 -12.43
CA SER A 236 4.62 20.16 -11.66
C SER A 236 5.12 20.24 -10.20
N GLY A 237 5.99 19.32 -9.76
CA GLY A 237 6.52 19.29 -8.40
C GLY A 237 5.55 18.75 -7.34
N ARG A 238 4.38 18.24 -7.75
CA ARG A 238 3.43 17.56 -6.84
C ARG A 238 3.97 16.22 -6.33
N ILE A 239 4.80 15.56 -7.12
CA ILE A 239 5.59 14.38 -6.72
C ILE A 239 7.07 14.76 -6.75
N SER A 240 7.79 14.47 -5.66
CA SER A 240 9.25 14.56 -5.62
C SER A 240 9.87 13.20 -5.93
N LEU A 241 10.74 13.13 -6.95
CA LEU A 241 11.54 11.93 -7.24
C LEU A 241 12.69 11.71 -6.26
N VAL A 242 12.91 12.66 -5.34
CA VAL A 242 13.90 12.54 -4.28
C VAL A 242 13.20 12.71 -2.95
N ARG A 243 13.32 11.72 -2.08
CA ARG A 243 12.84 11.84 -0.71
C ARG A 243 13.69 12.85 0.05
N LYS A 244 13.11 14.00 0.42
CA LYS A 244 13.75 14.98 1.31
C LYS A 244 13.91 14.37 2.71
N LYS A 245 15.07 14.59 3.33
CA LYS A 245 15.37 14.16 4.72
C LYS A 245 14.44 14.85 5.71
#